data_AF-A0A957PKD7-F1
#
_entry.id   AF-A0A957PKD7-F1
#
_cell.length_a   1.000
_cell.length_b   1.000
_cell.length_c   1.000
_cell.angle_alpha   90.00
_cell.angle_beta   90.00
_cell.angle_gamma   90.00
#
_symmetry.space_group_name_H-M   'P 1'
#
loop_
_entity.id
_entity.type
_entity.pdbx_description
1 polymer ?
#
loop_
_entity_poly.entity_id
_entity_poly.type
_entity_poly.pdbx_seq_one_letter_code
_entity_poly.pdbx_strand_id
1 'polypeptide(L)' 'SFMVYNVCAKMTIFHNLDVIDVGVEIVPVKDLAVEMSTGVSYFEQFTWDLDQRGVSNIDIPVLIMGITV' A
#
# COMPACT_ATOMS: atom_id res chain seq x y z
N SER A 1 -9.37 1.13 5.40
CA SER A 1 -8.45 0.95 6.55
C SER A 1 -7.54 -0.29 6.46
N PHE A 2 -7.34 -0.92 5.30
CA PHE A 2 -6.55 -2.16 5.20
C PHE A 2 -5.16 -1.99 4.54
N MET A 3 -4.97 -1.01 3.66
CA MET A 3 -3.75 -0.91 2.85
C MET A 3 -2.55 -0.31 3.58
N VAL A 4 -2.76 0.70 4.45
CA VAL A 4 -1.67 1.21 5.31
C VAL A 4 -1.17 0.10 6.23
N TYR A 5 -2.05 -0.76 6.74
CA TYR A 5 -1.65 -1.92 7.51
C TYR A 5 -0.81 -2.92 6.69
N ASN A 6 -1.17 -3.18 5.42
CA ASN A 6 -0.39 -4.05 4.55
C ASN A 6 1.06 -3.58 4.43
N VAL A 7 1.26 -2.30 4.09
CA VAL A 7 2.59 -1.75 3.82
C VAL A 7 3.36 -1.45 5.10
N CYS A 8 2.75 -0.75 6.05
CA CYS A 8 3.44 -0.21 7.21
C CYS A 8 3.55 -1.17 8.40
N ALA A 9 2.82 -2.29 8.38
CA ALA A 9 2.86 -3.28 9.45
C ALA A 9 3.15 -4.69 8.91
N LYS A 10 2.30 -5.22 8.03
CA LYS A 10 2.39 -6.61 7.59
C LYS A 10 3.71 -6.91 6.84
N MET A 11 4.10 -6.04 5.90
CA MET A 11 5.35 -6.21 5.16
C MET A 11 6.58 -6.04 6.07
N THR A 12 6.58 -5.08 6.99
CA THR A 12 7.62 -4.94 8.02
C THR A 12 7.72 -6.19 8.90
N ILE A 13 6.59 -6.78 9.31
CA ILE A 13 6.58 -8.03 10.08
C ILE A 13 7.23 -9.16 9.28
N PHE A 14 6.89 -9.33 8.00
CA PHE A 14 7.48 -10.38 7.16
C PHE A 14 8.97 -10.16 6.89
N HIS A 15 9.40 -8.90 6.76
CA HIS A 15 10.82 -8.58 6.67
C HIS A 15 11.58 -8.94 7.94
N ASN A 16 11.04 -8.60 9.12
CA ASN A 16 11.65 -8.93 10.41
C ASN A 16 11.68 -10.44 10.71
N LEU A 17 10.88 -11.24 10.01
CA LEU A 17 10.89 -12.70 10.08
C LEU A 17 11.78 -13.34 9.00
N ASP A 18 12.59 -12.54 8.28
CA ASP A 18 13.46 -12.96 7.19
C ASP A 18 12.72 -13.67 6.04
N VAL A 19 11.45 -13.32 5.80
CA VAL A 19 10.62 -13.91 4.74
C VAL A 19 10.69 -13.12 3.43
N ILE A 20 10.85 -11.80 3.52
CA ILE A 20 10.93 -10.90 2.35
C ILE A 20 11.98 -9.81 2.56
N ASP A 21 12.62 -9.35 1.47
CA ASP A 21 13.48 -8.16 1.48
C ASP A 21 12.73 -6.89 1.07
N VAL A 22 11.69 -7.04 0.24
CA VAL A 22 10.92 -5.94 -0.35
C VAL A 22 9.45 -6.30 -0.49
N GLY A 23 8.58 -5.29 -0.52
CA GLY A 23 7.14 -5.45 -0.72
C GLY A 23 6.65 -4.95 -2.07
N VAL A 24 5.49 -5.46 -2.52
CA VAL A 24 4.74 -4.91 -3.65
C VAL A 24 3.27 -4.85 -3.25
N GLU A 25 2.64 -3.68 -3.43
CA GLU A 25 1.20 -3.49 -3.24
C GLU A 25 0.58 -3.04 -4.57
N ILE A 26 -0.36 -3.83 -5.09
CA ILE A 26 -1.08 -3.52 -6.34
C ILE A 26 -2.47 -3.00 -5.99
N VAL A 27 -2.80 -1.83 -6.51
CA VAL A 27 -4.02 -1.09 -6.13
C VAL A 27 -4.66 -0.48 -7.37
N PRO A 28 -6.00 -0.37 -7.44
CA PRO A 28 -6.64 0.33 -8.55
C PRO A 28 -6.30 1.82 -8.48
N VAL A 29 -6.08 2.46 -9.63
CA VAL A 29 -6.18 3.93 -9.68
C VAL A 29 -7.65 4.35 -9.53
N LYS A 30 -7.91 5.63 -9.27
CA LYS A 30 -9.26 6.12 -9.02
C LYS A 30 -10.26 5.76 -10.11
N ASP A 31 -9.85 5.83 -11.37
CA ASP A 31 -10.71 5.53 -12.53
C ASP A 31 -11.26 4.09 -12.46
N LEU A 32 -10.40 3.11 -12.18
CA LEU A 32 -10.82 1.71 -11.99
C LEU A 32 -11.64 1.54 -10.71
N ALA A 33 -11.29 2.21 -9.62
CA ALA A 33 -11.99 2.06 -8.34
C ALA A 33 -13.45 2.55 -8.39
N VAL A 34 -13.78 3.51 -9.27
CA VAL A 34 -15.16 3.99 -9.47
C VAL A 34 -16.07 2.90 -10.06
N GLU A 35 -15.52 1.93 -10.77
CA GLU A 35 -16.26 0.79 -11.33
C GLU A 35 -16.38 -0.39 -10.34
N MET A 36 -15.84 -0.24 -9.13
CA MET A 36 -15.84 -1.27 -8.09
C MET A 36 -16.88 -1.00 -7.00
N SER A 37 -17.00 -1.93 -6.05
CA SER A 37 -17.87 -1.74 -4.88
C SER A 37 -17.41 -0.56 -4.02
N THR A 38 -18.35 0.07 -3.32
CA THR A 38 -18.07 1.18 -2.41
C THR A 38 -17.07 0.77 -1.32
N GLY A 39 -16.12 1.66 -1.00
CA GLY A 39 -15.14 1.45 0.07
C GLY A 39 -13.83 0.80 -0.38
N VAL A 40 -13.67 0.53 -1.68
CA VAL A 40 -12.37 0.16 -2.26
C VAL A 40 -11.44 1.38 -2.22
N SER A 41 -10.28 1.22 -1.59
CA SER A 41 -9.22 2.22 -1.60
C SER A 41 -8.49 2.22 -2.94
N TYR A 42 -8.04 3.39 -3.37
CA TYR A 42 -7.37 3.61 -4.65
C TYR A 42 -5.99 4.25 -4.46
N PHE A 43 -5.17 4.16 -5.50
CA PHE A 43 -3.77 4.56 -5.52
C PHE A 43 -3.55 5.95 -4.94
N GLU A 44 -4.30 6.95 -5.41
CA GLU A 44 -4.12 8.36 -5.05
C GLU A 44 -4.43 8.63 -3.58
N GLN A 45 -5.49 8.02 -3.05
CA GLN A 45 -5.78 8.07 -1.62
C GLN A 45 -4.65 7.44 -0.83
N PHE A 46 -4.13 6.30 -1.30
CA PHE A 46 -3.11 5.57 -0.57
C PHE A 46 -1.76 6.28 -0.55
N THR A 47 -1.34 6.86 -1.67
CA THR A 47 -0.14 7.69 -1.73
C THR A 47 -0.24 8.89 -0.80
N TRP A 48 -1.43 9.50 -0.70
CA TRP A 48 -1.68 10.60 0.22
C TRP A 48 -1.59 10.14 1.68
N ASP A 49 -2.22 9.00 2.03
CA ASP A 49 -2.15 8.44 3.38
C ASP A 49 -0.70 8.13 3.81
N LEU A 50 0.12 7.58 2.91
CA LEU A 50 1.53 7.27 3.16
C LEU A 50 2.39 8.54 3.31
N ASP A 51 2.16 9.54 2.48
CA ASP A 51 2.83 10.84 2.57
C ASP A 51 2.54 11.53 3.91
N GLN A 52 1.26 11.55 4.32
CA GLN A 52 0.84 12.14 5.59
C GLN A 52 1.32 11.36 6.82
N ARG A 53 1.44 10.03 6.72
CA ARG A 53 2.06 9.21 7.76
C ARG A 53 3.54 9.59 7.97
N GLY A 54 4.24 9.90 6.89
CA GLY A 54 5.68 10.14 6.90
C GLY A 54 6.51 8.86 7.02
N VAL A 55 7.83 9.04 7.05
CA VAL A 55 8.81 7.95 7.06
C VAL A 55 9.10 7.49 8.49
N SER A 56 9.12 6.18 8.67
CA SER A 56 9.52 5.50 9.90
C SER A 56 10.82 4.72 9.70
N ASN A 57 11.58 4.55 10.78
CA ASN A 57 12.82 3.76 10.79
C ASN A 57 12.59 2.25 10.65
N ILE A 58 11.33 1.80 10.73
CA ILE A 58 10.93 0.40 10.53
C ILE A 58 10.37 0.13 9.13
N ASP A 59 10.28 1.17 8.28
CA ASP A 59 9.77 1.02 6.93
C ASP A 59 10.80 0.27 6.07
N ILE A 60 10.30 -0.55 5.14
CA ILE A 60 11.11 -1.33 4.19
C ILE A 60 10.83 -0.85 2.76
N PRO A 61 11.67 -1.18 1.76
CA PRO A 61 11.38 -0.83 0.37
C PRO A 61 10.09 -1.52 -0.11
N VAL A 62 9.12 -0.73 -0.56
CA VAL A 62 7.85 -1.22 -1.09
C VAL A 62 7.53 -0.50 -2.40
N LEU A 63 7.19 -1.26 -3.44
CA LEU A 63 6.63 -0.73 -4.69
C LEU A 63 5.11 -0.66 -4.59
N ILE A 64 4.54 0.54 -4.72
CA ILE A 64 3.09 0.73 -4.86
C ILE A 64 2.77 0.87 -6.35
N MET A 65 1.97 -0.05 -6.88
CA MET A 65 1.63 -0.12 -8.30
C MET A 65 0.14 0.15 -8.52
N GLY A 66 -0.17 1.32 -9.09
CA GLY A 66 -1.50 1.68 -9.56
C GLY A 66 -1.83 0.97 -10.88
N ILE A 67 -3.02 0.37 -10.99
CA ILE A 67 -3.50 -0.30 -12.22
C ILE A 67 -4.84 0.27 -12.70
N THR A 68 -5.05 0.22 -14.02
CA THR A 68 -6.30 0.55 -14.71
C THR A 68 -6.53 -0.41 -15.88
N VAL A 69 -7.75 -0.43 -16.42
CA VAL A 69 -8.12 -1.16 -17.66
C VAL A 69 -8.08 -0.25 -18.88
#